data_AF-A0A3D3WHN7-F1
#
_entry.id   AF-A0A3D3WHN7-F1
#
_cell.length_a   1.000
_cell.length_b   1.000
_cell.length_c   1.000
_cell.angle_alpha   90.00
_cell.angle_beta   90.00
_cell.angle_gamma   90.00
#
_symmetry.space_group_name_H-M   'P 1'
#
loop_
_entity.id
_entity.type
_entity.pdbx_description
1 polymer ?
#
loop_
_entity_poly.entity_id
_entity_poly.type
_entity_poly.pdbx_seq_one_letter_code
_entity_poly.pdbx_strand_id
1 'polypeptide(L)' 'VVVMKDGLVVEQGIKSKMFKPPHHPYTELLLGSVPEMDPKWLDKLLDSRGKDNLGDAAIAKMKGEGIS' A
#
# COMPACT_ATOMS: atom_id res chain seq x y z
N VAL A 1 -18.61 1.50 17.80
CA VAL A 1 -18.49 1.00 16.42
C VAL A 1 -19.49 -0.12 16.26
N VAL A 2 -20.19 -0.15 15.14
CA VAL A 2 -21.18 -1.19 14.81
C VAL A 2 -20.84 -1.69 13.41
N VAL A 3 -20.80 -3.00 13.22
CA VAL A 3 -20.64 -3.66 11.94
C VAL A 3 -21.95 -4.33 11.58
N MET A 4 -22.42 -4.09 10.34
CA MET A 4 -23.67 -4.63 9.84
C MET A 4 -23.45 -5.42 8.54
N LYS A 5 -24.21 -6.50 8.37
CA LYS A 5 -24.28 -7.29 7.15
C LYS A 5 -25.75 -7.60 6.86
N ASP A 6 -26.19 -7.36 5.63
CA ASP A 6 -27.57 -7.63 5.17
C ASP A 6 -28.65 -6.99 6.07
N GLY A 7 -28.38 -5.79 6.58
CA GLY A 7 -29.29 -5.06 7.47
C GLY A 7 -29.29 -5.52 8.93
N LEU A 8 -28.46 -6.49 9.30
CA LEU A 8 -28.35 -7.02 10.66
C LEU A 8 -27.04 -6.58 11.32
N VAL A 9 -27.09 -6.29 12.63
CA VAL A 9 -25.89 -6.04 13.43
C VAL A 9 -25.19 -7.38 13.69
N VAL A 10 -23.94 -7.49 13.24
CA VAL A 10 -23.14 -8.72 13.41
C VAL A 10 -22.02 -8.56 14.45
N GLU A 11 -21.59 -7.32 14.73
CA GLU A 11 -20.61 -7.05 15.79
C GLU A 11 -20.74 -5.59 16.29
N GLN A 12 -20.62 -5.36 17.61
CA GLN A 12 -20.74 -4.03 18.20
C GLN A 12 -19.87 -3.89 19.45
N GLY A 13 -19.21 -2.74 19.58
CA GLY A 13 -18.41 -2.44 20.76
C GLY A 13 -17.69 -1.10 20.72
N ILE A 14 -16.98 -0.82 21.81
CA ILE A 14 -16.05 0.31 21.87
C ILE A 14 -14.87 0.08 20.92
N LYS A 15 -14.30 1.17 20.39
CA LYS A 15 -13.20 1.12 19.42
C LYS A 15 -12.08 0.17 19.87
N SER A 16 -11.61 0.30 21.11
CA SER A 16 -10.49 -0.48 21.64
C SER A 16 -10.72 -1.99 21.70
N LYS A 17 -11.97 -2.45 21.69
CA LYS A 17 -12.33 -3.88 21.68
C LYS A 17 -12.57 -4.40 20.26
N MET A 18 -13.10 -3.55 19.37
CA MET A 18 -13.47 -3.93 17.99
C MET A 18 -12.29 -4.22 17.05
N PHE A 19 -11.05 -3.94 17.47
CA PHE A 19 -9.84 -4.26 16.72
C PHE A 19 -9.00 -5.36 17.41
N LYS A 20 -9.59 -6.11 18.36
CA LYS A 20 -8.94 -7.24 19.02
C LYS A 20 -9.70 -8.53 18.72
N PRO A 21 -9.02 -9.58 18.23
CA PRO A 21 -9.67 -10.85 17.93
C PRO A 21 -10.18 -11.55 19.20
N PRO A 22 -11.15 -12.47 19.07
CA PRO A 22 -11.75 -12.94 17.82
C PRO A 22 -12.83 -12.00 17.28
N HIS A 23 -12.91 -11.85 15.95
CA HIS A 23 -13.96 -11.07 15.25
C HIS A 23 -14.96 -11.97 14.53
N HIS A 24 -16.12 -11.42 14.19
CA HIS A 24 -17.04 -12.05 13.26
C HIS A 24 -16.36 -12.20 11.88
N PRO A 25 -16.55 -13.30 11.12
CA PRO A 25 -15.85 -13.52 9.84
C PRO A 25 -16.01 -12.37 8.83
N TYR A 26 -17.17 -11.73 8.81
CA TYR A 26 -17.40 -10.55 7.97
C TYR A 26 -16.61 -9.31 8.44
N THR A 27 -16.44 -9.13 9.75
CA THR A 27 -15.61 -8.06 10.30
C THR A 27 -14.14 -8.27 9.95
N GLU A 28 -13.63 -9.51 10.00
CA GLU A 28 -12.27 -9.85 9.52
C GLU A 28 -12.07 -9.47 8.05
N LEU A 29 -13.02 -9.82 7.18
CA LEU A 29 -12.98 -9.44 5.76
C LEU A 29 -12.96 -7.92 5.57
N LEU A 30 -13.77 -7.18 6.32
CA LEU A 30 -13.78 -5.71 6.27
C LEU A 30 -12.46 -5.11 6.77
N LEU A 31 -11.91 -5.60 7.87
CA LEU A 31 -10.63 -5.13 8.40
C LEU A 31 -9.49 -5.41 7.41
N GLY A 32 -9.50 -6.57 6.74
CA GLY A 32 -8.54 -6.92 5.69
C GLY A 32 -8.75 -6.20 4.36
N SER A 33 -9.88 -5.52 4.15
CA SER A 33 -10.16 -4.77 2.91
C SER A 33 -9.46 -3.40 2.86
N VAL A 34 -8.87 -2.97 3.99
CA VAL A 34 -8.17 -1.69 4.07
C VAL A 34 -6.81 -1.82 3.38
N PRO A 35 -6.55 -1.08 2.30
CA PRO A 35 -5.26 -1.13 1.63
C PRO A 35 -4.15 -0.58 2.54
N GLU A 36 -3.00 -1.24 2.55
CA GLU A 36 -1.80 -0.69 3.18
C GLU A 36 -1.37 0.56 2.41
N MET A 37 -1.43 1.70 3.08
CA MET A 37 -0.92 2.95 2.54
C MET A 37 0.60 2.96 2.72
N ASP A 38 1.34 2.46 1.73
CA ASP A 38 2.80 2.50 1.74
C ASP A 38 3.28 3.94 1.50
N PRO A 39 3.84 4.66 2.49
CA PRO A 39 4.28 6.03 2.29
C PRO A 39 5.42 6.15 1.27
N LYS A 40 6.13 5.06 0.98
CA LYS A 40 7.23 5.01 0.00
C LYS A 40 6.79 4.55 -1.39
N TRP A 41 5.48 4.43 -1.64
CA TRP A 41 4.96 3.96 -2.92
C TRP A 41 5.45 4.84 -4.09
N LEU A 42 5.56 6.15 -3.87
CA LEU A 42 6.01 7.10 -4.89
C LEU A 42 7.51 6.93 -5.17
N ASP A 43 8.33 6.81 -4.12
CA ASP A 43 9.77 6.56 -4.27
C ASP A 43 10.01 5.25 -5.05
N LYS A 44 9.29 4.17 -4.71
CA LYS A 44 9.36 2.88 -5.41
C LYS A 44 8.95 2.98 -6.88
N LEU A 45 7.91 3.78 -7.18
CA LEU A 45 7.44 4.01 -8.55
C LEU A 45 8.43 4.85 -9.38
N LEU A 46 9.06 5.84 -8.78
CA LEU A 46 10.09 6.64 -9.43
C LEU A 46 11.35 5.79 -9.68
N ASP A 47 11.71 4.93 -8.73
CA ASP A 47 12.80 3.97 -8.86
C ASP A 47 12.58 2.93 -9.96
N SER A 48 11.34 2.48 -10.18
CA SER A 48 11.02 1.55 -11.28
C SER A 48 11.06 2.27 -12.62
N ARG A 49 10.44 3.44 -12.73
CA ARG A 49 10.50 4.26 -13.95
C ARG A 49 11.91 4.70 -14.29
N GLY A 50 12.76 4.99 -13.31
CA GLY A 50 14.17 5.31 -13.54
C GLY A 50 14.95 4.12 -14.13
N LYS A 51 14.61 2.89 -13.73
CA LYS A 51 15.20 1.67 -14.30
C LYS A 51 14.70 1.37 -15.71
N ASP A 52 13.45 1.72 -16.01
CA ASP A 52 12.82 1.45 -17.32
C ASP A 52 13.14 2.54 -18.37
N ASN A 53 13.42 3.78 -17.94
CA ASN A 53 13.62 4.94 -18.84
C ASN A 53 15.09 5.25 -19.15
N LEU A 54 16.04 4.65 -18.44
CA LEU A 54 17.47 4.73 -18.80
C LEU A 54 17.77 3.66 -19.85
N GLY A 55 17.42 3.94 -21.09
CA GLY A 55 18.03 3.26 -22.23
C GLY A 55 19.55 3.46 -22.17
N ASP A 56 20.30 2.40 -22.50
CA ASP A 56 21.77 2.30 -22.45
C ASP A 56 22.53 3.51 -23.03
N ALA A 57 21.89 4.30 -23.90
CA ALA A 57 22.40 5.51 -24.51
C ALA A 57 22.72 6.65 -23.51
N ALA A 58 21.98 6.80 -22.41
CA ALA A 58 22.22 7.89 -21.45
C ALA A 58 23.42 7.61 -20.53
N ILE A 59 23.64 6.33 -20.18
CA ILE A 59 24.78 5.90 -19.34
C ILE A 59 26.10 6.07 -20.12
N ALA A 60 26.09 5.82 -21.44
CA ALA A 60 27.25 6.04 -22.30
C ALA A 60 27.66 7.53 -22.34
N LYS A 61 26.69 8.46 -22.31
CA LYS A 61 26.97 9.91 -22.35
C LYS A 61 27.57 10.45 -21.04
N MET A 62 27.33 9.79 -19.89
CA MET A 62 27.92 10.20 -18.60
C MET A 62 29.33 9.65 -18.35
N LYS A 63 29.77 8.61 -19.07
CA LYS A 63 31.13 8.03 -18.93
C LYS A 63 32.14 8.54 -19.98
N GLY A 64 31.71 9.39 -20.91
CA GLY A 64 32.43 9.71 -22.13
C GLY A 64 32.90 11.15 -22.32
N GLU A 65 32.87 12.02 -21.31
CA GLU A 65 33.48 13.35 -21.39
C GLU A 65 34.33 13.64 -20.15
N GLY A 66 35.48 12.95 -20.09
CA GLY A 66 36.70 13.60 -19.63
C GLY A 66 37.19 14.47 -20.78
N ILE A 67 36.69 15.69 -20.89
CA ILE A 67 37.32 16.73 -21.68
C ILE A 67 38.10 17.60 -20.68
N SER A 68 39.38 17.75 -21.00
CA SER A 68 40.43 18.58 -20.40
C SER A 68 39.97 19.79 -19.59
#